data_AF-A0A9P7NPZ0-F1
#
_entry.id   AF-A0A9P7NPZ0-F1
#
_cell.length_a   1.000
_cell.length_b   1.000
_cell.length_c   1.000
_cell.angle_alpha   90.00
_cell.angle_beta   90.00
_cell.angle_gamma   90.00
#
_symmetry.space_group_name_H-M   'P 1'
#
loop_
_entity.id
_entity.type
_entity.pdbx_description
1 polymer ?
#
loop_
_entity_poly.entity_id
_entity_poly.type
_entity_poly.pdbx_seq_one_letter_code
_entity_poly.pdbx_strand_id
1 'polypeptide(L)'
;MALDCDAEDDNLRGKIDISTREYGCTRRTIHKLSFPTKGRPKVEDIVSLINRNGLHQYTFASQNEDCRFWVNTLISYLEKEGVVESRSAGEMSADASYYYVDPSEREIRIIRDIDKGTFRTSTWS
;
A
#
# COMPACT_ATOMS: atom_id res chain seq x y z
N MET A 1 -8.69 28.24 14.69
CA MET A 1 -7.37 27.74 15.08
C MET A 1 -6.87 26.94 13.88
N ALA A 2 -5.89 27.49 13.15
CA ALA A 2 -5.45 26.91 11.88
C ALA A 2 -4.79 25.55 12.15
N LEU A 3 -5.27 24.51 11.46
CA LEU A 3 -4.56 23.25 11.35
C LEU A 3 -3.42 23.51 10.37
N ASP A 4 -2.22 23.78 10.88
CA ASP A 4 -0.99 23.61 10.11
C ASP A 4 -0.88 22.11 9.82
N CYS A 5 -1.46 21.67 8.70
CA CYS A 5 -1.07 20.40 8.11
C CYS A 5 0.27 20.73 7.41
N ASP A 6 1.38 20.32 8.02
CA ASP A 6 2.74 20.61 7.55
C ASP A 6 2.86 20.42 6.02
N ALA A 7 3.42 21.43 5.35
CA ALA A 7 3.73 21.38 3.93
C ALA A 7 4.63 20.18 3.62
N GLU A 8 4.35 19.54 2.48
CA GLU A 8 5.10 18.39 1.98
C GLU A 8 6.61 18.67 2.03
N ASP A 9 7.32 17.89 2.83
CA ASP A 9 8.78 17.86 2.83
C ASP A 9 9.22 17.01 1.63
N ASP A 10 9.59 17.67 0.54
CA ASP A 10 9.96 17.15 -0.79
C ASP A 10 11.14 16.15 -0.80
N ASN A 11 11.55 15.60 0.34
CA ASN A 11 12.79 14.83 0.47
C ASN A 11 12.70 13.52 1.27
N LEU A 12 11.50 12.99 1.50
CA LEU A 12 11.32 11.80 2.33
C LEU A 12 11.66 10.49 1.60
N ARG A 13 12.96 10.13 1.64
CA ARG A 13 13.39 8.74 1.63
C ARG A 13 12.77 8.02 2.83
N GLY A 14 11.79 7.14 2.58
CA GLY A 14 11.25 6.11 3.48
C GLY A 14 11.37 6.41 4.99
N LYS A 15 10.48 7.25 5.53
CA LYS A 15 10.37 7.50 6.97
C LYS A 15 9.23 6.63 7.54
N ILE A 16 9.52 5.85 8.57
CA ILE A 16 8.49 5.24 9.42
C ILE A 16 8.28 6.18 10.60
N ASP A 17 7.10 6.79 10.69
CA ASP A 17 6.71 7.62 11.83
C ASP A 17 5.90 6.78 12.82
N ILE A 18 6.41 6.63 14.05
CA ILE A 18 5.72 5.99 15.16
C ILE A 18 5.36 7.10 16.14
N SER A 19 4.13 7.60 16.01
CA SER A 19 3.62 8.72 16.78
C SER A 19 2.45 8.29 17.65
N THR A 20 2.41 8.76 18.90
CA THR A 20 1.24 8.66 19.77
C THR A 20 0.28 9.85 19.60
N ARG A 21 0.57 10.77 18.66
CA ARG A 21 -0.29 11.93 18.39
C ARG A 21 -1.46 11.51 17.52
N GLU A 22 -2.66 11.94 17.92
CA GLU A 22 -3.82 11.88 17.03
C GLU A 22 -3.66 12.90 15.91
N TYR A 23 -3.46 12.41 14.68
CA TYR A 23 -3.38 13.25 13.50
C TYR A 23 -4.77 13.81 13.17
N GLY A 24 -4.97 15.11 13.40
CA GLY A 24 -6.23 15.79 13.11
C GLY A 24 -6.63 15.72 11.64
N CYS A 25 -5.66 15.77 10.71
CA CYS A 25 -5.90 15.74 9.26
C CYS A 25 -6.11 14.30 8.70
N THR A 26 -5.85 13.22 9.48
CA THR A 26 -5.99 11.81 9.01
C THR A 26 -6.95 10.97 9.85
N ARG A 27 -7.73 11.60 10.74
CA ARG A 27 -8.60 10.94 11.75
C ARG A 27 -9.71 10.02 11.20
N ARG A 28 -9.79 9.82 9.88
CA ARG A 28 -10.67 8.86 9.20
C ARG A 28 -10.03 8.20 7.97
N THR A 29 -8.71 8.28 7.82
CA THR A 29 -8.04 7.95 6.55
C THR A 29 -7.19 6.69 6.58
N ILE A 30 -7.05 6.07 7.76
CA ILE A 30 -6.33 4.80 7.92
C ILE A 30 -7.35 3.67 7.88
N HIS A 31 -7.30 2.88 6.81
CA HIS A 31 -8.13 1.72 6.62
C HIS A 31 -7.32 0.45 6.88
N LYS A 32 -7.75 -0.31 7.90
CA LYS A 32 -7.08 -1.56 8.26
C LYS A 32 -7.77 -2.72 7.57
N LEU A 33 -7.08 -3.32 6.61
CA LEU A 33 -7.44 -4.61 6.05
C LEU A 33 -6.73 -5.73 6.81
N SER A 34 -7.40 -6.85 6.99
CA SER A 34 -6.84 -8.03 7.65
C SER A 34 -7.28 -9.28 6.90
N PHE A 35 -6.31 -10.00 6.34
CA PHE A 35 -6.52 -11.26 5.65
C PHE A 35 -5.96 -12.39 6.52
N PRO A 36 -6.81 -13.28 7.07
CA PRO A 36 -6.33 -14.43 7.82
C PRO A 36 -5.39 -15.30 6.98
N THR A 37 -4.23 -15.63 7.53
CA THR A 37 -3.29 -16.52 6.85
C THR A 37 -3.77 -17.97 6.94
N LYS A 38 -3.69 -18.69 5.83
CA LYS A 38 -3.82 -20.14 5.80
C LYS A 38 -2.51 -20.77 6.28
N GLY A 39 -2.61 -21.69 7.24
CA GLY A 39 -1.45 -22.33 7.84
C GLY A 39 -0.67 -21.40 8.77
N ARG A 40 0.66 -21.58 8.81
CA ARG A 40 1.58 -20.82 9.68
C ARG A 40 2.79 -20.34 8.87
N PRO A 41 2.59 -19.44 7.88
CA PRO A 41 3.69 -18.92 7.09
C PRO A 41 4.70 -18.23 8.01
N LYS A 42 5.98 -18.52 7.81
CA LYS A 42 7.06 -17.82 8.48
C LYS A 42 7.45 -16.58 7.68
N VAL A 43 8.16 -15.68 8.34
CA VAL A 43 8.75 -14.50 7.68
C VAL A 43 9.64 -14.89 6.50
N GLU A 44 10.41 -15.99 6.63
CA GLU A 44 11.27 -16.51 5.55
C GLU A 44 10.48 -16.88 4.28
N ASP A 45 9.25 -17.40 4.43
CA ASP A 45 8.40 -17.78 3.29
C ASP A 45 7.96 -16.53 2.51
N ILE A 46 7.61 -15.46 3.23
CA ILE A 46 7.20 -14.18 2.64
C ILE A 46 8.37 -13.50 1.94
N VAL A 47 9.54 -13.46 2.58
CA VAL A 47 10.76 -12.89 1.98
C VAL A 47 11.18 -13.68 0.74
N SER A 48 11.11 -15.01 0.79
CA SER A 48 11.37 -15.88 -0.36
C SER A 48 10.42 -15.60 -1.53
N LEU A 49 9.12 -15.43 -1.24
CA LEU A 49 8.10 -15.07 -2.23
C LEU A 49 8.39 -13.71 -2.88
N ILE A 50 8.79 -12.71 -2.09
CA ILE A 50 9.17 -11.38 -2.60
C ILE A 50 10.40 -11.47 -3.52
N ASN A 51 11.42 -12.23 -3.11
CA ASN A 51 12.66 -12.34 -3.85
C ASN A 51 12.50 -13.13 -5.15
N ARG A 52 11.84 -14.30 -5.11
CA ARG A 52 11.67 -15.18 -6.28
C ARG A 52 10.80 -14.56 -7.38
N ASN A 53 9.90 -13.65 -7.01
CA ASN A 53 9.04 -12.94 -7.95
C ASN A 53 9.55 -11.53 -8.29
N GLY A 54 10.76 -11.16 -7.85
CA GLY A 54 11.35 -9.85 -8.15
C GLY A 54 10.58 -8.66 -7.56
N LEU A 55 9.72 -8.87 -6.57
CA LEU A 55 8.85 -7.80 -6.04
C LEU A 55 9.65 -6.69 -5.33
N HIS A 56 10.85 -7.01 -4.85
CA HIS A 56 11.81 -6.06 -4.28
C HIS A 56 12.40 -5.10 -5.33
N GLN A 57 12.24 -5.36 -6.62
CA GLN A 57 12.78 -4.55 -7.72
C GLN A 57 11.78 -3.51 -8.23
N TYR A 58 10.78 -3.19 -7.42
CA TYR A 58 9.78 -2.18 -7.72
C TYR A 58 10.38 -0.78 -7.59
N THR A 59 10.25 0.01 -8.65
CA THR A 59 10.62 1.44 -8.65
C THR A 59 9.35 2.24 -8.56
N PHE A 60 9.26 3.06 -7.52
CA PHE A 60 8.09 3.86 -7.24
C PHE A 60 7.95 5.02 -8.26
N ALA A 61 6.73 5.29 -8.73
CA ALA A 61 6.40 6.47 -9.50
C ALA A 61 6.46 7.72 -8.61
N SER A 62 6.57 8.92 -9.20
CA SER A 62 6.74 10.17 -8.47
C SER A 62 5.49 10.64 -7.72
N GLN A 63 4.38 9.87 -7.76
CA GLN A 63 3.13 10.19 -7.09
C GLN A 63 2.88 9.15 -5.98
N ASN A 64 2.54 9.64 -4.79
CA ASN A 64 2.56 8.97 -3.48
C ASN A 64 1.59 7.76 -3.30
N GLU A 65 1.20 7.08 -4.37
CA GLU A 65 0.05 6.14 -4.39
C GLU A 65 0.39 4.76 -4.95
N ASP A 66 1.49 4.69 -5.65
CA ASP A 66 2.01 3.50 -6.30
C ASP A 66 2.51 2.43 -5.32
N CYS A 67 2.70 2.80 -4.05
CA CYS A 67 2.83 1.87 -2.94
C CYS A 67 1.58 0.98 -2.78
N ARG A 68 0.39 1.50 -3.09
CA ARG A 68 -0.86 0.72 -3.07
C ARG A 68 -0.81 -0.37 -4.14
N PHE A 69 -0.30 -0.05 -5.33
CA PHE A 69 -0.12 -1.04 -6.39
C PHE A 69 0.87 -2.13 -5.99
N TRP A 70 1.98 -1.77 -5.33
CA TRP A 70 2.95 -2.76 -4.82
C TRP A 70 2.33 -3.69 -3.79
N VAL A 71 1.61 -3.16 -2.80
CA VAL A 71 0.92 -3.96 -1.77
C VAL A 71 -0.14 -4.88 -2.40
N ASN A 72 -0.94 -4.37 -3.34
CA ASN A 72 -1.91 -5.18 -4.09
C ASN A 72 -1.22 -6.35 -4.82
N THR A 73 -0.08 -6.06 -5.44
CA THR A 73 0.71 -7.07 -6.15
C THR A 73 1.22 -8.14 -5.18
N LEU A 74 1.77 -7.76 -4.03
CA LEU A 74 2.22 -8.69 -3.00
C LEU A 74 1.07 -9.60 -2.53
N ILE A 75 -0.10 -9.03 -2.21
CA ILE A 75 -1.28 -9.80 -1.78
C ILE A 75 -1.71 -10.77 -2.89
N SER A 76 -1.70 -10.34 -4.16
CA SER A 76 -2.01 -11.21 -5.30
C SER A 76 -1.08 -12.43 -5.39
N TYR A 77 0.20 -12.30 -5.04
CA TYR A 77 1.10 -13.46 -4.96
C TYR A 77 0.84 -14.34 -3.74
N LEU A 78 0.53 -13.74 -2.58
CA LEU A 78 0.14 -14.50 -1.39
C LEU A 78 -1.14 -15.32 -1.63
N GLU A 79 -2.10 -14.77 -2.38
CA GLU A 79 -3.30 -15.50 -2.82
C GLU A 79 -2.97 -16.68 -3.72
N LYS A 80 -2.12 -16.47 -4.74
CA LYS A 80 -1.71 -17.51 -5.70
C LYS A 80 -1.02 -18.69 -5.01
N GLU A 81 -0.27 -18.40 -3.95
CA GLU A 81 0.44 -19.41 -3.14
C GLU A 81 -0.46 -20.02 -2.06
N GLY A 82 -1.72 -19.60 -1.97
CA GLY A 82 -2.67 -20.08 -0.98
C GLY A 82 -2.33 -19.67 0.45
N VAL A 83 -1.52 -18.63 0.64
CA VAL A 83 -1.16 -18.10 1.96
C VAL A 83 -2.30 -17.28 2.57
N VAL A 84 -3.13 -16.65 1.73
CA VAL A 84 -4.37 -15.95 2.14
C VAL A 84 -5.56 -16.49 1.34
N GLU A 85 -6.78 -16.11 1.73
CA GLU A 85 -7.98 -16.47 0.99
C GLU A 85 -8.01 -15.85 -0.40
N SER A 86 -8.63 -16.54 -1.36
CA SER A 86 -8.93 -15.95 -2.66
C SER A 86 -9.80 -14.71 -2.48
N ARG A 87 -9.58 -13.67 -3.31
CA ARG A 87 -10.26 -12.37 -3.33
C ARG A 87 -9.68 -11.30 -2.41
N SER A 88 -8.80 -11.64 -1.46
CA SER A 88 -7.99 -10.69 -0.69
C SER A 88 -7.37 -9.54 -1.50
N ALA A 89 -6.78 -9.80 -2.67
CA ALA A 89 -6.21 -8.76 -3.54
C ALA A 89 -7.30 -7.88 -4.18
N GLY A 90 -8.43 -8.50 -4.56
CA GLY A 90 -9.59 -7.74 -5.06
C GLY A 90 -10.17 -6.81 -3.99
N GLU A 91 -10.25 -7.28 -2.74
CA GLU A 91 -10.68 -6.48 -1.60
C GLU A 91 -9.68 -5.37 -1.28
N MET A 92 -8.39 -5.65 -1.33
CA MET A 92 -7.36 -4.62 -1.17
C MET A 92 -7.43 -3.58 -2.28
N SER A 93 -7.54 -3.98 -3.54
CA SER A 93 -7.66 -3.04 -4.65
C SER A 93 -8.91 -2.18 -4.54
N ALA A 94 -10.04 -2.75 -4.11
CA ALA A 94 -11.27 -1.99 -3.88
C ALA A 94 -11.08 -0.96 -2.76
N ASP A 95 -10.38 -1.32 -1.69
CA ASP A 95 -10.09 -0.41 -0.58
C ASP A 95 -9.07 0.68 -0.99
N ALA A 96 -8.02 0.30 -1.72
CA ALA A 96 -6.97 1.19 -2.18
C ALA A 96 -7.44 2.21 -3.23
N SER A 97 -8.53 1.93 -3.94
CA SER A 97 -9.19 2.90 -4.82
C SER A 97 -9.98 3.96 -4.05
N TYR A 98 -10.11 3.87 -2.71
CA TYR A 98 -10.67 4.95 -1.90
C TYR A 98 -9.60 6.01 -1.61
N TYR A 99 -9.96 7.27 -1.89
CA TYR A 99 -9.26 8.44 -1.39
C TYR A 99 -10.01 9.02 -0.22
N TYR A 100 -9.29 9.38 0.84
CA TYR A 100 -9.90 10.09 1.94
C TYR A 100 -9.90 11.59 1.70
N VAL A 101 -11.12 12.09 1.58
CA VAL A 101 -11.67 13.31 2.20
C VAL A 101 -10.78 14.55 2.12
N ASP A 102 -11.19 15.46 1.23
CA ASP A 102 -10.93 16.89 1.37
C ASP A 102 -11.28 17.34 2.81
N PRO A 103 -10.41 18.11 3.51
CA PRO A 103 -10.68 18.65 4.84
C PRO A 103 -12.02 19.41 5.00
N SER A 104 -12.75 19.67 3.93
CA SER A 104 -14.13 20.20 3.92
C SER A 104 -15.25 19.21 4.33
N GLU A 105 -14.93 18.03 4.86
CA GLU A 105 -15.87 16.98 5.32
C GLU A 105 -16.80 16.41 4.23
N ARG A 106 -16.56 16.73 2.96
CA ARG A 106 -17.28 16.11 1.84
C ARG A 106 -16.66 14.74 1.58
N GLU A 107 -17.40 13.66 1.85
CA GLU A 107 -17.05 12.33 1.34
C GLU A 107 -17.10 12.35 -0.20
N ILE A 108 -16.00 12.76 -0.84
CA ILE A 108 -15.85 12.62 -2.28
C ILE A 108 -15.24 11.24 -2.53
N ARG A 109 -16.09 10.27 -2.84
CA ARG A 109 -15.67 8.97 -3.35
C ARG A 109 -15.19 9.14 -4.78
N ILE A 110 -13.89 9.35 -4.98
CA ILE A 110 -13.32 9.34 -6.33
C ILE A 110 -12.68 7.97 -6.56
N ILE A 111 -13.31 7.15 -7.40
CA ILE A 111 -12.67 5.96 -7.95
C ILE A 111 -11.70 6.46 -9.02
N ARG A 112 -10.40 6.31 -8.78
CA ARG A 112 -9.36 6.54 -9.79
C ARG A 112 -8.52 5.28 -9.94
N ASP A 113 -7.92 5.15 -11.13
CA ASP A 113 -6.91 4.14 -11.36
C ASP A 113 -5.72 4.41 -10.43
N ILE A 114 -5.20 3.35 -9.80
CA ILE A 114 -4.01 3.44 -8.96
C ILE A 114 -2.81 3.59 -9.89
N ASP A 115 -2.05 4.67 -9.71
CA ASP A 115 -0.79 4.88 -10.43
C ASP A 115 0.16 3.70 -10.18
N LYS A 116 0.81 3.24 -11.26
CA LYS A 116 1.72 2.09 -11.21
C LYS A 116 3.15 2.57 -11.38
N GLY A 117 4.00 2.19 -10.44
CA GLY A 117 5.43 2.15 -10.64
C GLY A 117 5.82 1.00 -11.57
N THR A 118 7.12 0.79 -11.72
CA THR A 118 7.66 -0.21 -12.66
C THR A 118 8.51 -1.24 -11.93
N PHE A 119 8.27 -2.51 -12.17
CA PHE A 119 9.22 -3.56 -11.80
C PHE A 119 10.38 -3.54 -12.78
N ARG A 120 11.61 -3.48 -12.27
CA ARG A 120 12.79 -3.63 -13.13
C ARG A 120 12.76 -5.01 -13.76
N THR A 121 12.87 -5.08 -15.08
CA THR A 121 13.10 -6.35 -15.76
C THR A 121 14.57 -6.70 -15.54
N SER A 122 14.82 -7.79 -14.82
CA SER A 122 16.18 -8.28 -14.66
C SER A 122 16.63 -8.90 -15.99
N THR A 123 17.37 -8.16 -16.80
CA THR A 123 18.21 -8.72 -17.88
C THR A 123 19.45 -9.33 -17.24
N TRP A 124 19.37 -10.60 -16.86
CA TRP A 124 20.58 -11.39 -16.62
C TRP A 124 20.99 -12.02 -17.95
N SER A 125 22.10 -11.54 -18.51
CA SER A 125 22.90 -12.20 -19.54
C SER A 125 23.86 -13.19 -18.92
#